data_AF-A0A2E2VVI7-F1
#
_entry.id   AF-A0A2E2VVI7-F1
#
_cell.length_a   1.000
_cell.length_b   1.000
_cell.length_c   1.000
_cell.angle_alpha   90.00
_cell.angle_beta   90.00
_cell.angle_gamma   90.00
#
_symmetry.space_group_name_H-M   'P 1'
#
loop_
_entity.id
_entity.type
_entity.pdbx_description
1 polymer ?
#
loop_
_entity_poly.entity_id
_entity_poly.type
_entity_poly.pdbx_seq_one_letter_code
_entity_poly.pdbx_strand_id
1 'polypeptide(L)'
;MNKLFSILIVLTSLVFSQDRSIIFSTGTPDSTSGFLIDNNHSYANRFSVNVDFVLEAMNFFMTSENEDNSNIHISIREDLNGRPGELISEFSQWNYTIDFDHPFNYNLIQTTNLCVYLDSGNYYWFVVEAADDLTNVTWIYSNSPLYQIASSQDSGISWQTDVSYAGAGSIFG
;
A
#
# COMPACT_ATOMS: atom_id res chain seq x y z
N MET A 1 -25.65 37.65 22.56
CA MET A 1 -25.33 36.23 22.80
C MET A 1 -25.15 35.42 21.52
N ASN A 2 -25.96 35.62 20.47
CA ASN A 2 -25.89 34.76 19.26
C ASN A 2 -24.59 34.84 18.46
N LYS A 3 -23.92 36.00 18.38
CA LYS A 3 -22.68 36.17 17.59
C LYS A 3 -21.47 35.46 18.20
N LEU A 4 -21.36 35.41 19.54
CA LEU A 4 -20.30 34.70 20.25
C LEU A 4 -20.45 33.19 20.10
N PHE A 5 -21.69 32.69 20.09
CA PHE A 5 -21.99 31.28 19.87
C PHE A 5 -21.64 30.84 18.44
N SER A 6 -21.94 31.67 17.44
CA SER A 6 -21.56 31.40 16.04
C SER A 6 -20.04 31.40 15.84
N ILE A 7 -19.31 32.31 16.48
CA ILE A 7 -17.84 32.36 16.42
C ILE A 7 -17.22 31.11 17.07
N LEU A 8 -17.79 30.65 18.19
CA LEU A 8 -17.34 29.42 18.87
C LEU A 8 -17.53 28.18 17.98
N ILE A 9 -18.67 28.07 17.28
CA ILE A 9 -18.95 26.96 16.36
C ILE A 9 -17.95 26.92 15.19
N VAL A 10 -17.65 28.09 14.60
CA VAL A 10 -16.67 28.20 13.51
C VAL A 10 -15.25 27.85 13.99
N LEU A 11 -14.86 28.29 15.19
CA LEU A 11 -13.57 27.95 15.78
C LEU A 11 -13.47 26.45 16.10
N THR A 12 -14.55 25.81 16.58
CA THR A 12 -14.55 24.36 16.82
C THR A 12 -14.46 23.54 15.53
N SER A 13 -15.04 24.01 14.42
CA SER A 13 -14.92 23.31 13.13
C SER A 13 -13.51 23.33 12.53
N LEU A 14 -12.66 24.30 12.91
CA LEU A 14 -11.27 24.36 12.46
C LEU A 14 -10.36 23.35 13.19
N VAL A 15 -10.79 22.81 14.34
CA VAL A 15 -10.03 21.81 15.11
C VAL A 15 -10.31 20.38 14.61
N PHE A 16 -11.35 20.18 13.81
CA PHE A 16 -11.70 18.90 13.18
C PHE A 16 -11.26 18.81 11.71
N SER A 17 -10.19 19.51 11.32
CA SER A 17 -9.54 19.23 10.03
C SER A 17 -9.16 17.73 10.03
N GLN A 18 -9.72 16.97 9.10
CA GLN A 18 -9.37 15.56 8.94
C GLN A 18 -7.95 15.50 8.37
N ASP A 19 -6.98 15.34 9.25
CA ASP A 19 -5.65 14.89 8.84
C ASP A 19 -5.80 13.44 8.38
N ARG A 20 -5.41 13.14 7.13
CA ARG A 20 -5.33 11.76 6.65
C ARG A 20 -4.52 10.94 7.61
N SER A 21 -5.09 9.82 8.05
CA SER A 21 -4.42 8.98 9.02
C SER A 21 -3.49 8.02 8.28
N ILE A 22 -2.20 8.08 8.59
CA ILE A 22 -1.22 7.11 8.09
C ILE A 22 -1.46 5.80 8.82
N ILE A 23 -1.93 4.78 8.10
CA ILE A 23 -2.15 3.43 8.62
C ILE A 23 -0.83 2.67 8.70
N PHE A 24 -0.03 2.78 7.63
CA PHE A 24 1.25 2.09 7.47
C PHE A 24 2.21 2.96 6.69
N SER A 25 3.49 2.95 7.05
CA SER A 25 4.55 3.60 6.28
C SER A 25 5.89 2.91 6.48
N THR A 26 6.63 2.80 5.40
CA THR A 26 8.02 2.30 5.40
C THR A 26 9.05 3.43 5.23
N GLY A 27 8.61 4.69 5.27
CA GLY A 27 9.45 5.84 4.92
C GLY A 27 9.78 5.93 3.43
N THR A 28 10.56 6.95 3.07
CA THR A 28 11.09 7.16 1.71
C THR A 28 12.33 6.29 1.51
N PRO A 29 12.45 5.55 0.39
CA PRO A 29 13.64 4.73 0.10
C PRO A 29 14.91 5.59 -0.03
N ASP A 30 16.06 4.99 0.29
CA ASP A 30 17.40 5.60 0.22
C ASP A 30 18.26 5.05 -0.94
N SER A 31 17.72 4.09 -1.70
CA SER A 31 18.35 3.46 -2.86
C SER A 31 17.30 3.06 -3.91
N THR A 32 17.73 2.43 -5.00
CA THR A 32 16.85 1.84 -6.03
C THR A 32 16.84 0.30 -6.01
N SER A 33 17.56 -0.32 -5.06
CA SER A 33 17.50 -1.78 -4.88
C SER A 33 16.16 -2.18 -4.32
N GLY A 34 15.64 -3.34 -4.73
CA GLY A 34 14.31 -3.77 -4.32
C GLY A 34 13.99 -5.20 -4.69
N PHE A 35 12.73 -5.54 -4.50
CA PHE A 35 12.16 -6.81 -4.91
C PHE A 35 11.82 -6.77 -6.40
N LEU A 36 12.35 -7.73 -7.16
CA LEU A 36 11.92 -7.94 -8.54
C LEU A 36 10.49 -8.48 -8.55
N ILE A 37 9.60 -7.79 -9.26
CA ILE A 37 8.23 -8.22 -9.53
C ILE A 37 8.19 -8.69 -10.99
N ASP A 38 7.92 -9.97 -11.16
CA ASP A 38 7.74 -10.64 -12.45
C ASP A 38 6.73 -11.78 -12.31
N ASN A 39 6.51 -12.55 -13.38
CA ASN A 39 5.51 -13.62 -13.38
C ASN A 39 5.74 -14.70 -12.31
N ASN A 40 6.98 -14.90 -11.86
CA ASN A 40 7.30 -15.87 -10.82
C ASN A 40 7.35 -15.20 -9.45
N HIS A 41 7.78 -13.94 -9.37
CA HIS A 41 8.09 -13.27 -8.11
C HIS A 41 7.02 -12.26 -7.70
N SER A 42 6.40 -12.50 -6.55
CA SER A 42 5.43 -11.57 -5.94
C SER A 42 5.77 -11.35 -4.48
N TYR A 43 5.45 -10.16 -3.98
CA TYR A 43 5.86 -9.72 -2.64
C TYR A 43 4.72 -8.99 -1.94
N ALA A 44 4.72 -9.08 -0.61
CA ALA A 44 3.71 -8.43 0.20
C ALA A 44 4.30 -7.87 1.50
N ASN A 45 3.79 -6.71 1.90
CA ASN A 45 4.07 -6.11 3.20
C ASN A 45 2.90 -6.34 4.15
N ARG A 46 3.15 -6.82 5.36
CA ARG A 46 2.12 -6.91 6.40
C ARG A 46 1.99 -5.59 7.13
N PHE A 47 0.76 -5.19 7.43
CA PHE A 47 0.48 -4.03 8.26
C PHE A 47 -0.65 -4.31 9.25
N SER A 48 -0.64 -3.59 10.38
CA SER A 48 -1.65 -3.69 11.43
C SER A 48 -2.56 -2.46 11.42
N VAL A 49 -3.83 -2.68 11.73
CA VAL A 49 -4.82 -1.61 11.81
C VAL A 49 -5.30 -1.47 13.24
N ASN A 50 -5.11 -0.28 13.82
CA ASN A 50 -5.37 -0.04 15.26
C ASN A 50 -6.72 0.64 15.53
N VAL A 51 -7.35 1.21 14.50
CA VAL A 51 -8.70 1.80 14.52
C VAL A 51 -9.35 1.51 13.18
N ASP A 52 -10.67 1.54 13.10
CA ASP A 52 -11.37 1.28 11.84
C ASP A 52 -11.05 2.38 10.82
N PHE A 53 -10.66 1.99 9.61
CA PHE A 53 -10.40 2.90 8.50
C PHE A 53 -11.23 2.54 7.27
N VAL A 54 -11.45 3.54 6.43
CA VAL A 54 -11.75 3.35 5.01
C VAL A 54 -10.47 3.65 4.26
N LEU A 55 -10.01 2.75 3.40
CA LEU A 55 -8.81 2.97 2.61
C LEU A 55 -9.01 4.20 1.70
N GLU A 56 -8.17 5.22 1.85
CA GLU A 56 -8.22 6.45 1.04
C GLU A 56 -7.19 6.49 -0.08
N ALA A 57 -5.99 5.97 0.18
CA ALA A 57 -4.90 5.95 -0.78
C ALA A 57 -3.78 4.98 -0.39
N MET A 58 -2.94 4.66 -1.36
CA MET A 58 -1.67 3.99 -1.16
C MET A 58 -0.61 4.60 -2.07
N ASN A 59 0.61 4.78 -1.55
CA ASN A 59 1.76 5.11 -2.37
C ASN A 59 2.80 3.99 -2.32
N PHE A 60 3.62 3.92 -3.37
CA PHE A 60 4.69 2.92 -3.49
C PHE A 60 5.77 3.39 -4.46
N PHE A 61 7.00 2.95 -4.22
CA PHE A 61 8.19 3.38 -4.98
C PHE A 61 8.66 2.24 -5.88
N MET A 62 8.73 2.49 -7.18
CA MET A 62 9.05 1.47 -8.18
C MET A 62 10.10 2.01 -9.15
N THR A 63 10.92 1.12 -9.69
CA THR A 63 11.82 1.40 -10.80
C THR A 63 11.75 0.27 -11.83
N SER A 64 12.16 0.53 -13.06
CA SER A 64 12.22 -0.46 -14.12
C SER A 64 13.40 -0.16 -15.05
N GLU A 65 13.95 -1.21 -15.64
CA GLU A 65 14.91 -1.08 -16.76
C GLU A 65 14.18 -0.92 -18.10
N ASN A 66 12.89 -1.31 -18.18
CA ASN A 66 12.06 -1.19 -19.36
C ASN A 66 10.65 -0.69 -19.00
N GLU A 67 10.34 0.54 -19.40
CA GLU A 67 9.06 1.18 -19.11
C GLU A 67 7.88 0.49 -19.81
N ASP A 68 8.10 -0.17 -20.95
CA ASP A 68 7.05 -0.91 -21.67
C ASP A 68 6.52 -2.13 -20.89
N ASN A 69 7.27 -2.60 -19.90
CA ASN A 69 7.01 -3.80 -19.10
C ASN A 69 6.62 -3.45 -17.65
N SER A 70 5.94 -2.32 -17.45
CA SER A 70 5.73 -1.71 -16.14
C SER A 70 4.32 -1.80 -15.58
N ASN A 71 3.57 -2.85 -15.94
CA ASN A 71 2.23 -3.08 -15.40
C ASN A 71 2.33 -3.98 -14.17
N ILE A 72 1.67 -3.62 -13.08
CA ILE A 72 1.59 -4.44 -11.86
C ILE A 72 0.14 -4.63 -11.42
N HIS A 73 -0.08 -5.71 -10.68
CA HIS A 73 -1.32 -5.95 -9.97
C HIS A 73 -1.08 -5.71 -8.48
N ILE A 74 -1.91 -4.86 -7.86
CA ILE A 74 -1.84 -4.53 -6.44
C ILE A 74 -3.12 -5.00 -5.77
N SER A 75 -3.00 -5.58 -4.59
CA SER A 75 -4.17 -5.92 -3.78
C SER A 75 -3.96 -5.73 -2.28
N ILE A 76 -5.07 -5.49 -1.57
CA ILE A 76 -5.13 -5.64 -0.12
C ILE A 76 -5.83 -6.96 0.21
N ARG A 77 -5.15 -7.79 1.00
CA ARG A 77 -5.60 -9.12 1.39
C ARG A 77 -5.67 -9.26 2.90
N GLU A 78 -6.56 -10.12 3.38
CA GLU A 78 -6.62 -10.49 4.79
C GLU A 78 -5.35 -11.24 5.22
N ASP A 79 -5.06 -11.22 6.52
CA ASP A 79 -4.03 -12.07 7.10
C ASP A 79 -4.57 -13.47 7.40
N LEU A 80 -4.18 -14.45 6.61
CA LEU A 80 -4.49 -15.86 6.84
C LEU A 80 -3.32 -16.52 7.57
N ASN A 81 -3.37 -16.51 8.91
CA ASN A 81 -2.35 -17.11 9.78
C ASN A 81 -0.93 -16.61 9.49
N GLY A 82 -0.78 -15.29 9.33
CA GLY A 82 0.51 -14.67 9.03
C GLY A 82 0.92 -14.72 7.57
N ARG A 83 0.02 -15.03 6.63
CA ARG A 83 0.28 -15.02 5.17
C ARG A 83 -0.82 -14.25 4.43
N PRO A 84 -0.55 -13.71 3.22
CA PRO A 84 -1.61 -13.18 2.37
C PRO A 84 -2.71 -14.22 2.12
N GLY A 85 -3.94 -13.88 2.49
CA GLY A 85 -5.15 -14.69 2.28
C GLY A 85 -5.96 -14.21 1.09
N GLU A 86 -7.29 -14.15 1.26
CA GLU A 86 -8.22 -13.65 0.26
C GLU A 86 -8.24 -12.11 0.19
N LEU A 87 -8.79 -11.56 -0.90
CA LEU A 87 -9.09 -10.13 -0.99
C LEU A 87 -10.08 -9.73 0.11
N ILE A 88 -9.84 -8.59 0.76
CA ILE A 88 -10.78 -8.08 1.78
C ILE A 88 -12.10 -7.60 1.18
N SER A 89 -12.11 -7.24 -0.12
CA SER A 89 -13.32 -6.98 -0.90
C SER A 89 -13.02 -7.10 -2.40
N GLU A 90 -14.04 -7.14 -3.26
CA GLU A 90 -13.83 -7.12 -4.71
C GLU A 90 -13.16 -5.83 -5.21
N PHE A 91 -13.22 -4.74 -4.43
CA PHE A 91 -12.64 -3.43 -4.74
C PHE A 91 -11.22 -3.24 -4.21
N SER A 92 -10.66 -4.21 -3.49
CA SER A 92 -9.33 -4.11 -2.89
C SER A 92 -8.22 -4.64 -3.81
N GLN A 93 -8.36 -4.40 -5.12
CA GLN A 93 -7.40 -4.80 -6.14
C GLN A 93 -7.37 -3.81 -7.31
N TRP A 94 -6.19 -3.61 -7.90
CA TRP A 94 -5.96 -2.62 -8.95
C TRP A 94 -4.88 -3.10 -9.92
N ASN A 95 -5.12 -2.93 -11.22
CA ASN A 95 -4.05 -2.97 -12.23
C ASN A 95 -3.50 -1.56 -12.39
N TYR A 96 -2.18 -1.42 -12.36
CA TYR A 96 -1.50 -0.13 -12.36
C TYR A 96 -0.29 -0.16 -13.29
N THR A 97 -0.16 0.85 -14.15
CA THR A 97 1.05 1.08 -14.96
C THR A 97 1.93 2.09 -14.21
N ILE A 98 3.19 1.74 -13.96
CA ILE A 98 4.10 2.61 -13.21
C ILE A 98 4.27 3.96 -13.90
N ASP A 99 4.12 5.04 -13.13
CA ASP A 99 4.43 6.41 -13.52
C ASP A 99 5.86 6.75 -13.08
N PHE A 100 6.80 6.65 -14.01
CA PHE A 100 8.21 6.99 -13.77
C PHE A 100 8.48 8.50 -13.76
N ASP A 101 7.54 9.31 -14.25
CA ASP A 101 7.67 10.77 -14.38
C ASP A 101 7.01 11.54 -13.23
N HIS A 102 6.43 10.84 -12.26
CA HIS A 102 5.78 11.49 -11.13
C HIS A 102 6.76 12.40 -10.37
N PRO A 103 6.44 13.70 -10.12
CA PRO A 103 7.39 14.68 -9.58
C PRO A 103 8.02 14.33 -8.22
N PHE A 104 7.41 13.39 -7.49
CA PHE A 104 7.83 12.93 -6.18
C PHE A 104 8.41 11.51 -6.19
N ASN A 105 8.62 10.93 -7.37
CA ASN A 105 9.19 9.59 -7.59
C ASN A 105 8.48 8.45 -6.87
N TYR A 106 7.17 8.61 -6.63
CA TYR A 106 6.30 7.56 -6.11
C TYR A 106 5.05 7.45 -6.98
N ASN A 107 4.48 6.27 -6.99
CA ASN A 107 3.20 5.95 -7.61
C ASN A 107 2.08 6.09 -6.58
N LEU A 108 0.89 6.48 -7.02
CA LEU A 108 -0.25 6.74 -6.14
C LEU A 108 -1.50 6.08 -6.69
N ILE A 109 -2.18 5.31 -5.83
CA ILE A 109 -3.56 4.86 -6.04
C ILE A 109 -4.43 5.60 -5.05
N GLN A 110 -5.48 6.25 -5.54
CA GLN A 110 -6.51 6.90 -4.71
C GLN A 110 -7.78 6.05 -4.73
N THR A 111 -8.35 5.83 -3.56
CA THR A 111 -9.50 4.93 -3.34
C THR A 111 -10.64 5.62 -2.60
N THR A 112 -10.65 6.96 -2.53
CA THR A 112 -11.65 7.74 -1.77
C THR A 112 -13.10 7.57 -2.21
N ASN A 113 -13.33 6.94 -3.37
CA ASN A 113 -14.65 6.59 -3.89
C ASN A 113 -14.99 5.09 -3.72
N LEU A 114 -14.14 4.31 -3.07
CA LEU A 114 -14.30 2.88 -2.84
C LEU A 114 -14.55 2.62 -1.35
N CYS A 115 -15.48 1.72 -1.05
CA CYS A 115 -15.79 1.31 0.32
C CYS A 115 -14.92 0.11 0.73
N VAL A 116 -13.59 0.31 0.77
CA VAL A 116 -12.65 -0.70 1.23
C VAL A 116 -12.40 -0.48 2.73
N TYR A 117 -13.03 -1.30 3.56
CA TYR A 117 -12.98 -1.19 5.02
C TYR A 117 -11.82 -1.98 5.60
N LEU A 118 -11.14 -1.39 6.58
CA LEU A 118 -10.06 -1.99 7.34
C LEU A 118 -10.45 -1.96 8.82
N ASP A 119 -10.87 -3.11 9.34
CA ASP A 119 -11.33 -3.25 10.72
C ASP A 119 -10.17 -3.25 11.71
N SER A 120 -10.34 -2.55 12.83
CA SER A 120 -9.41 -2.46 13.96
C SER A 120 -9.07 -3.82 14.58
N GLY A 121 -7.83 -3.97 15.01
CA GLY A 121 -7.30 -5.17 15.67
C GLY A 121 -6.85 -6.25 14.71
N ASN A 122 -6.97 -6.03 13.39
CA ASN A 122 -6.59 -6.99 12.36
C ASN A 122 -5.24 -6.64 11.69
N TYR A 123 -4.69 -7.64 11.04
CA TYR A 123 -3.56 -7.50 10.12
C TYR A 123 -4.03 -7.72 8.69
N TYR A 124 -3.34 -7.05 7.78
CA TYR A 124 -3.60 -7.13 6.34
C TYR A 124 -2.29 -7.16 5.58
N TRP A 125 -2.38 -7.49 4.29
CA TRP A 125 -1.25 -7.57 3.38
C TRP A 125 -1.43 -6.59 2.23
N PHE A 126 -0.44 -5.73 2.01
CA PHE A 126 -0.28 -4.96 0.79
C PHE A 126 0.57 -5.78 -0.18
N VAL A 127 -0.11 -6.40 -1.14
CA VAL A 127 0.44 -7.37 -2.09
C VAL A 127 0.72 -6.68 -3.42
N VAL A 128 1.86 -7.00 -4.02
CA VAL A 128 2.27 -6.61 -5.37
C VAL A 128 2.64 -7.86 -6.16
N GLU A 129 1.99 -8.02 -7.30
CA GLU A 129 2.11 -9.13 -8.24
C GLU A 129 2.36 -8.58 -9.65
N ALA A 130 2.85 -9.42 -10.55
CA ALA A 130 2.89 -9.09 -11.98
C ALA A 130 1.47 -8.96 -12.55
N ALA A 131 1.25 -7.96 -13.41
CA ALA A 131 -0.04 -7.85 -14.11
C ALA A 131 -0.12 -8.80 -15.32
N ASP A 132 1.02 -9.14 -15.91
CA ASP A 132 1.14 -9.94 -17.11
C ASP A 132 2.52 -10.65 -17.19
N ASP A 133 2.68 -11.53 -18.18
CA ASP A 133 3.91 -12.29 -18.43
C ASP A 133 5.10 -11.41 -18.85
N LEU A 134 4.87 -10.14 -19.20
CA LEU A 134 5.93 -9.19 -19.62
C LEU A 134 6.43 -8.34 -18.46
N THR A 135 5.67 -8.27 -17.37
CA THR A 135 5.96 -7.44 -16.21
C THR A 135 7.38 -7.70 -15.70
N ASN A 136 8.14 -6.62 -15.57
CA ASN A 136 9.48 -6.66 -15.01
C ASN A 136 9.78 -5.29 -14.38
N VAL A 137 9.47 -5.17 -13.09
CA VAL A 137 9.70 -3.95 -12.30
C VAL A 137 10.33 -4.28 -10.96
N THR A 138 10.94 -3.31 -10.32
CA THR A 138 11.52 -3.45 -8.99
C THR A 138 10.73 -2.62 -7.98
N TRP A 139 10.14 -3.27 -6.98
CA TRP A 139 9.58 -2.60 -5.80
C TRP A 139 10.70 -2.27 -4.83
N ILE A 140 11.06 -0.98 -4.81
CA ILE A 140 12.24 -0.48 -4.09
C ILE A 140 12.13 -0.79 -2.59
N TYR A 141 13.23 -1.15 -1.94
CA TYR A 141 13.24 -1.45 -0.50
C TYR A 141 12.92 -0.23 0.37
N SER A 142 12.31 -0.49 1.51
CA SER A 142 12.19 0.44 2.63
C SER A 142 13.56 0.94 3.10
N ASN A 143 13.62 2.10 3.75
CA ASN A 143 14.87 2.64 4.30
C ASN A 143 15.33 1.98 5.60
N SER A 144 14.49 1.12 6.19
CA SER A 144 14.77 0.37 7.40
C SER A 144 14.31 -1.09 7.21
N PRO A 145 14.97 -2.06 7.86
CA PRO A 145 14.48 -3.43 7.94
C PRO A 145 13.44 -3.58 9.07
N LEU A 146 13.12 -4.84 9.41
CA LEU A 146 12.22 -5.29 10.49
C LEU A 146 10.73 -5.23 10.16
N TYR A 147 10.39 -5.28 8.89
CA TYR A 147 9.01 -5.45 8.43
C TYR A 147 8.69 -6.92 8.22
N GLN A 148 7.47 -7.32 8.57
CA GLN A 148 6.95 -8.63 8.22
C GLN A 148 6.56 -8.61 6.74
N ILE A 149 7.17 -9.50 5.97
CA ILE A 149 6.96 -9.62 4.54
C ILE A 149 6.53 -11.04 4.18
N ALA A 150 5.94 -11.18 3.01
CA ALA A 150 5.73 -12.47 2.38
C ALA A 150 6.22 -12.41 0.93
N SER A 151 6.78 -13.52 0.45
CA SER A 151 7.19 -13.71 -0.93
C SER A 151 6.55 -14.96 -1.51
N SER A 152 6.28 -14.91 -2.82
CA SER A 152 5.81 -16.02 -3.63
C SER A 152 6.73 -16.18 -4.84
N GLN A 153 6.96 -17.45 -5.21
CA GLN A 153 7.73 -17.85 -6.41
C GLN A 153 6.83 -18.56 -7.45
N ASP A 154 5.52 -18.46 -7.28
CA ASP A 154 4.50 -19.19 -8.03
C ASP A 154 3.26 -18.32 -8.26
N SER A 155 3.48 -17.05 -8.62
CA SER A 155 2.42 -16.10 -9.00
C SER A 155 1.34 -15.93 -7.92
N GLY A 156 1.74 -15.87 -6.65
CA GLY A 156 0.85 -15.64 -5.51
C GLY A 156 0.08 -16.87 -5.03
N ILE A 157 0.36 -18.08 -5.55
CA ILE A 157 -0.30 -19.33 -5.13
C ILE A 157 0.14 -19.76 -3.73
N SER A 158 1.44 -19.67 -3.43
CA SER A 158 1.99 -19.98 -2.11
C SER A 158 2.91 -18.89 -1.59
N TRP A 159 2.85 -18.68 -0.27
CA TRP A 159 3.53 -17.59 0.41
C TRP A 159 4.48 -18.11 1.49
N GLN A 160 5.70 -17.59 1.46
CA GLN A 160 6.71 -17.75 2.51
C GLN A 160 6.90 -16.42 3.22
N THR A 161 6.96 -16.45 4.55
CA THR A 161 6.98 -15.25 5.38
C THR A 161 8.34 -15.06 6.02
N ASP A 162 8.79 -13.81 6.11
CA ASP A 162 10.07 -13.45 6.72
C ASP A 162 9.99 -12.07 7.40
N VAL A 163 11.06 -11.69 8.10
CA VAL A 163 11.27 -10.35 8.63
C VAL A 163 12.49 -9.73 7.96
N SER A 164 12.27 -8.70 7.15
CA SER A 164 13.33 -8.08 6.33
C SER A 164 13.02 -6.60 6.03
N TYR A 165 13.66 -6.06 5.01
CA TYR A 165 13.18 -4.86 4.31
C TYR A 165 11.84 -5.15 3.66
N ALA A 166 10.94 -4.17 3.71
CA ALA A 166 9.66 -4.18 3.00
C ALA A 166 9.81 -3.52 1.62
N GLY A 167 8.80 -3.68 0.77
CA GLY A 167 8.65 -2.80 -0.37
C GLY A 167 8.26 -1.38 0.10
N ALA A 168 8.90 -0.35 -0.43
CA ALA A 168 8.69 1.01 0.05
C ALA A 168 7.32 1.54 -0.35
N GLY A 169 6.58 2.09 0.61
CA GLY A 169 5.25 2.65 0.41
C GLY A 169 4.55 3.05 1.71
N SER A 170 3.33 3.54 1.56
CA SER A 170 2.47 3.97 2.67
C SER A 170 1.00 3.75 2.34
N ILE A 171 0.19 3.51 3.37
CA ILE A 171 -1.25 3.28 3.30
C ILE A 171 -1.95 4.34 4.14
N PHE A 172 -3.00 4.94 3.58
CA PHE A 172 -3.75 6.04 4.19
C PHE A 172 -5.23 5.69 4.30
N GLY A 173 -5.86 6.15 5.37
CA GLY A 173 -7.30 6.12 5.57
C GLY A 173 -7.83 7.35 6.29
#